data_AF-A0A6P6U2V1-F1
#
_entry.id   AF-A0A6P6U2V1-F1
#
_cell.length_a   1.000
_cell.length_b   1.000
_cell.length_c   1.000
_cell.angle_alpha   90.00
_cell.angle_beta   90.00
_cell.angle_gamma   90.00
#
_symmetry.space_group_name_H-M   'P 1'
#
loop_
_entity.id
_entity.type
_entity.pdbx_description
1 polymer ?
#
loop_
_entity_poly.entity_id
_entity_poly.type
_entity_poly.pdbx_seq_one_letter_code
_entity_poly.pdbx_strand_id
1 'polypeptide(L)'
;MVGIEAEEKVEQCQQTRKRRRLTWDVAPSAEQPEAEEGENGRKRWALVRHVSPPRRDDDPEGHYVFSIGENLTPRYKILSRMGEGTFGRVLECWDREARNYVAIKVVRSIHKYREAAKIEVNVLQCLAKNDRGNSHCVQIRNWFDYRNHICIVFEKLGPSLYDFLKRTKYCALPVDLVREFARQLLESVACLGWSFPCDMWSIGCILVELCLGEALFQTHENLEHLAMMERVLGPLPEHMTRRANRGAEKYFKRSRLNWPEGAVSRESIRAVKKLDRLKNLISGHVEFSKSSFVDLLHALLKFDPSERLSARQALDHPFFKEPT
;
A
#
# COMPACT_ATOMS: atom_id res chain seq x y z
N MET A 1 -1.26 -24.73 -23.61
CA MET A 1 -2.16 -25.54 -22.74
C MET A 1 -2.01 -25.23 -21.24
N VAL A 2 -1.37 -24.11 -20.85
CA VAL A 2 -1.11 -23.73 -19.44
C VAL A 2 -2.02 -22.59 -18.96
N GLY A 3 -2.83 -22.00 -19.86
CA GLY A 3 -3.69 -20.85 -19.55
C GLY A 3 -5.06 -21.19 -18.96
N ILE A 4 -5.53 -22.44 -19.10
CA ILE A 4 -6.89 -22.84 -18.69
C ILE A 4 -6.93 -23.30 -17.22
N GLU A 5 -5.86 -23.95 -16.73
CA GLU A 5 -5.77 -24.40 -15.32
C GLU A 5 -5.70 -23.24 -14.30
N ALA A 6 -5.31 -22.04 -14.74
CA ALA A 6 -5.24 -20.86 -13.88
C ALA A 6 -6.63 -20.22 -13.64
N GLU A 7 -7.52 -20.28 -14.63
CA GLU A 7 -8.91 -19.82 -14.50
C GLU A 7 -9.74 -20.79 -13.63
N GLU A 8 -9.50 -22.10 -13.74
CA GLU A 8 -10.17 -23.12 -12.93
C GLU A 8 -9.87 -22.98 -11.42
N LYS A 9 -8.66 -22.55 -11.04
CA LYS A 9 -8.30 -22.31 -9.63
C LYS A 9 -8.99 -21.08 -9.03
N VAL A 10 -9.39 -20.11 -9.86
CA VAL A 10 -10.13 -18.92 -9.41
C VAL A 10 -11.62 -19.25 -9.22
N GLU A 11 -12.20 -20.09 -10.06
CA GLU A 11 -13.61 -20.52 -9.93
C GLU A 11 -13.86 -21.45 -8.72
N GLN A 12 -12.92 -22.34 -8.37
CA GLN A 12 -13.09 -23.21 -7.20
C GLN A 12 -13.14 -22.45 -5.86
N CYS A 13 -12.68 -21.19 -5.81
CA CYS A 13 -12.79 -20.36 -4.61
C CYS A 13 -14.17 -19.67 -4.46
N GLN A 14 -15.10 -19.85 -5.41
CA GLN A 14 -16.43 -19.24 -5.39
C GLN A 14 -17.49 -20.03 -4.60
N GLN A 15 -17.17 -21.24 -4.11
CA GLN A 15 -18.10 -22.02 -3.29
C GLN A 15 -18.15 -21.49 -1.85
N THR A 16 -19.04 -20.54 -1.67
CA THR A 16 -19.42 -19.89 -0.41
C THR A 16 -19.97 -20.90 0.61
N ARG A 17 -19.18 -21.20 1.64
CA ARG A 17 -19.75 -21.55 2.96
C ARG A 17 -20.13 -20.26 3.66
N LYS A 18 -21.44 -19.93 3.70
CA LYS A 18 -21.99 -18.84 4.50
C LYS A 18 -21.54 -19.01 5.96
N ARG A 19 -20.72 -18.07 6.46
CA ARG A 19 -20.22 -18.02 7.84
C ARG A 19 -21.38 -17.81 8.82
N ARG A 20 -21.33 -18.46 9.99
CA ARG A 20 -22.23 -18.19 11.13
C ARG A 20 -22.05 -16.74 11.58
N ARG A 21 -23.14 -15.95 11.55
CA ARG A 21 -23.20 -14.60 12.14
C ARG A 21 -22.83 -14.69 13.63
N LEU A 22 -21.88 -13.88 14.08
CA LEU A 22 -21.57 -13.67 15.48
C LEU A 22 -22.52 -12.60 16.04
N THR A 23 -22.75 -12.61 17.35
CA THR A 23 -23.72 -11.73 18.04
C THR A 23 -23.41 -10.23 17.85
N TRP A 24 -22.17 -9.88 17.53
CA TRP A 24 -21.72 -8.50 17.28
C TRP A 24 -21.81 -8.08 15.80
N ASP A 25 -22.11 -9.01 14.88
CA ASP A 25 -22.36 -8.71 13.46
C ASP A 25 -23.74 -8.06 13.24
N VAL A 26 -24.50 -7.89 14.32
CA VAL A 26 -25.81 -7.24 14.33
C VAL A 26 -25.69 -5.99 15.19
N ALA A 27 -26.03 -4.83 14.62
CA ALA A 27 -26.18 -3.62 15.43
C ALA A 27 -27.19 -3.92 16.55
N PRO A 28 -26.91 -3.54 17.82
CA PRO A 28 -27.88 -3.73 18.89
C PRO A 28 -29.22 -3.11 18.47
N SER A 29 -30.30 -3.87 18.64
CA SER A 29 -31.66 -3.35 18.52
C SER A 29 -31.80 -2.13 19.43
N ALA A 30 -32.63 -1.17 19.02
CA ALA A 30 -32.85 0.10 19.69
C ALA A 30 -33.61 -0.04 21.04
N GLU A 31 -33.37 -1.10 21.78
CA GLU A 31 -33.90 -1.31 23.12
C GLU A 31 -32.84 -0.88 24.12
N GLN A 32 -33.11 0.23 24.78
CA GLN A 32 -32.39 0.64 25.98
C GLN A 32 -32.53 -0.48 27.02
N PRO A 33 -31.48 -0.83 27.79
CA PRO A 33 -31.70 -1.62 28.99
C PRO A 33 -32.53 -0.75 29.93
N GLU A 34 -33.80 -1.10 30.13
CA GLU A 34 -34.58 -0.57 31.23
C GLU A 34 -33.81 -0.83 32.52
N ALA A 35 -33.67 0.21 33.34
CA ALA A 35 -33.09 0.05 34.66
C ALA A 35 -34.03 -0.81 35.49
N GLU A 36 -33.66 -2.06 35.76
CA GLU A 36 -34.31 -2.82 36.82
C GLU A 36 -34.02 -2.11 38.15
N GLU A 37 -35.06 -1.47 38.70
CA GLU A 37 -35.05 -0.97 40.07
C GLU A 37 -35.00 -2.15 41.03
N GLY A 38 -33.79 -2.51 41.45
CA GLY A 38 -33.60 -3.37 42.59
C GLY A 38 -34.08 -2.68 43.86
N GLU A 39 -35.06 -3.28 44.53
CA GLU A 39 -35.42 -2.93 45.90
C GLU A 39 -34.15 -2.94 46.76
N ASN A 40 -33.97 -1.89 47.55
CA ASN A 40 -32.84 -1.64 48.44
C ASN A 40 -31.63 -0.90 47.84
N GLY A 41 -31.86 0.31 47.30
CA GLY A 41 -31.22 1.57 47.74
C GLY A 41 -29.68 1.71 47.75
N ARG A 42 -28.93 0.69 47.37
CA ARG A 42 -27.48 0.72 47.19
C ARG A 42 -27.21 0.65 45.70
N LYS A 43 -26.79 1.77 45.12
CA LYS A 43 -26.20 1.81 43.77
C LYS A 43 -24.97 0.89 43.75
N ARG A 44 -25.17 -0.40 43.46
CA ARG A 44 -24.12 -1.25 42.91
C ARG A 44 -23.79 -0.63 41.57
N TRP A 45 -22.63 0.01 41.47
CA TRP A 45 -22.03 0.32 40.18
C TRP A 45 -21.72 -1.04 39.57
N ALA A 46 -22.70 -1.64 38.89
CA ALA A 46 -22.46 -2.77 38.02
C ALA A 46 -21.34 -2.32 37.09
N LEU A 47 -20.15 -2.92 37.28
CA LEU A 47 -18.94 -2.68 36.52
C LEU A 47 -19.32 -2.37 35.09
N VAL A 48 -19.14 -1.12 34.65
CA VAL A 48 -19.57 -0.64 33.32
C VAL A 48 -18.87 -1.53 32.28
N ARG A 49 -19.56 -2.60 31.89
CA ARG A 49 -19.08 -3.57 30.91
C ARG A 49 -18.85 -2.80 29.62
N HIS A 50 -17.80 -3.14 28.89
CA HIS A 50 -17.29 -2.40 27.74
C HIS A 50 -18.36 -2.16 26.66
N VAL A 51 -19.18 -1.11 26.82
CA VAL A 51 -20.28 -0.79 25.91
C VAL A 51 -19.70 -0.26 24.61
N SER A 52 -20.34 -0.62 23.50
CA SER A 52 -20.14 0.07 22.22
C SER A 52 -20.35 1.59 22.41
N PRO A 53 -19.63 2.42 21.65
CA PRO A 53 -19.75 3.86 21.77
C PRO A 53 -21.16 4.31 21.36
N PRO A 54 -21.62 5.50 21.78
CA PRO A 54 -22.89 6.06 21.33
C PRO A 54 -23.02 6.00 19.80
N ARG A 55 -24.25 5.84 19.29
CA ARG A 55 -24.49 5.93 17.85
C ARG A 55 -24.34 7.39 17.44
N ARG A 56 -23.48 7.63 16.45
CA ARG A 56 -23.30 8.91 15.78
C ARG A 56 -23.54 8.68 14.30
N ASP A 57 -24.02 9.69 13.62
CA ASP A 57 -24.05 9.69 12.17
C ASP A 57 -22.61 9.80 11.63
N ASP A 58 -22.42 9.26 10.42
CA ASP A 58 -21.17 9.40 9.69
C ASP A 58 -20.93 10.88 9.33
N ASP A 59 -19.66 11.23 9.08
CA ASP A 59 -19.38 12.57 8.54
C ASP A 59 -19.89 12.71 7.08
N PRO A 60 -19.97 13.93 6.53
CA PRO A 60 -20.48 14.14 5.16
C PRO A 60 -19.70 13.39 4.07
N GLU A 61 -18.49 12.95 4.39
CA GLU A 61 -17.60 12.19 3.52
C GLU A 61 -17.77 10.66 3.67
N GLY A 62 -18.67 10.23 4.56
CA GLY A 62 -19.01 8.84 4.84
C GLY A 62 -18.04 8.14 5.80
N HIS A 63 -17.20 8.87 6.53
CA HIS A 63 -16.32 8.23 7.53
C HIS A 63 -17.03 8.03 8.86
N TYR A 64 -16.62 6.95 9.53
CA TYR A 64 -17.04 6.66 10.89
C TYR A 64 -16.56 7.76 11.86
N VAL A 65 -17.48 8.30 12.65
CA VAL A 65 -17.20 9.34 13.66
C VAL A 65 -16.92 8.72 15.02
N PHE A 66 -15.72 8.98 15.55
CA PHE A 66 -15.24 8.41 16.81
C PHE A 66 -14.55 9.44 17.71
N SER A 67 -14.29 9.06 18.96
CA SER A 67 -13.48 9.79 19.93
C SER A 67 -12.35 8.91 20.46
N ILE A 68 -11.17 9.49 20.70
CA ILE A 68 -10.05 8.75 21.26
C ILE A 68 -10.40 8.27 22.68
N GLY A 69 -10.06 7.02 22.99
CA GLY A 69 -10.30 6.40 24.29
C GLY A 69 -11.62 5.64 24.40
N GLU A 70 -12.55 5.81 23.44
CA GLU A 70 -13.80 5.05 23.41
C GLU A 70 -13.61 3.64 22.81
N ASN A 71 -14.64 2.80 22.91
CA ASN A 71 -14.64 1.50 22.26
C ASN A 71 -15.05 1.65 20.79
N LEU A 72 -14.47 0.90 19.85
CA LEU A 72 -15.04 0.72 18.51
C LEU A 72 -16.15 -0.34 18.58
N THR A 73 -15.84 -1.44 19.24
CA THR A 73 -16.75 -2.53 19.64
C THR A 73 -16.40 -2.95 21.07
N PRO A 74 -17.17 -3.80 21.76
CA PRO A 74 -16.81 -4.27 23.10
C PRO A 74 -15.41 -4.90 23.19
N ARG A 75 -14.89 -5.44 22.07
CA ARG A 75 -13.56 -6.03 21.95
C ARG A 75 -12.44 -5.01 21.73
N TYR A 76 -12.66 -4.01 20.87
CA TYR A 76 -11.59 -3.12 20.42
C TYR A 76 -11.74 -1.72 21.03
N LYS A 77 -10.74 -1.26 21.78
CA LYS A 77 -10.68 0.11 22.32
C LYS A 77 -9.82 1.01 21.43
N ILE A 78 -10.32 2.17 21.00
CA ILE A 78 -9.61 3.13 20.16
C ILE A 78 -8.60 3.90 20.99
N LEU A 79 -7.35 3.93 20.54
CA LEU A 79 -6.24 4.61 21.22
C LEU A 79 -5.72 5.82 20.46
N SER A 80 -5.59 5.72 19.13
CA SER A 80 -5.10 6.83 18.30
C SER A 80 -5.56 6.65 16.85
N ARG A 81 -5.47 7.72 16.05
CA ARG A 81 -5.61 7.66 14.59
C ARG A 81 -4.21 7.49 13.98
N MET A 82 -4.01 6.41 13.23
CA MET A 82 -2.73 6.10 12.57
C MET A 82 -2.66 6.67 11.15
N GLY A 83 -3.80 6.77 10.46
CA GLY A 83 -3.83 7.28 9.09
C GLY A 83 -5.25 7.57 8.58
N GLU A 84 -5.33 8.30 7.48
CA GLU A 84 -6.58 8.65 6.79
C GLU A 84 -6.33 8.76 5.30
N GLY A 85 -7.31 8.35 4.49
CA GLY A 85 -7.26 8.50 3.05
C GLY A 85 -8.64 8.43 2.41
N THR A 86 -8.65 8.33 1.07
CA THR A 86 -9.87 8.27 0.26
C THR A 86 -10.80 7.12 0.66
N PHE A 87 -10.25 6.02 1.18
CA PHE A 87 -11.00 4.80 1.48
C PHE A 87 -11.53 4.73 2.92
N GLY A 88 -11.00 5.55 3.83
CA GLY A 88 -11.36 5.50 5.25
C GLY A 88 -10.24 5.93 6.19
N ARG A 89 -10.30 5.45 7.43
CA ARG A 89 -9.34 5.77 8.51
C ARG A 89 -8.73 4.49 9.05
N VAL A 90 -7.46 4.58 9.48
CA VAL A 90 -6.78 3.50 10.19
C VAL A 90 -6.59 3.93 11.64
N LEU A 91 -7.07 3.12 12.56
CA LEU A 91 -7.06 3.37 14.00
C LEU A 91 -6.12 2.40 14.69
N GLU A 92 -5.36 2.89 15.65
CA GLU A 92 -4.71 2.03 16.63
C GLU A 92 -5.74 1.65 17.68
N CYS A 93 -5.90 0.34 17.90
CA CYS A 93 -6.82 -0.19 18.89
C CYS A 93 -6.13 -1.19 19.83
N TRP A 94 -6.62 -1.29 21.06
CA TRP A 94 -6.33 -2.40 21.97
C TRP A 94 -7.37 -3.50 21.77
N ASP A 95 -6.94 -4.68 21.37
CA ASP A 95 -7.76 -5.89 21.33
C ASP A 95 -7.80 -6.53 22.72
N ARG A 96 -8.97 -6.46 23.38
CA ARG A 96 -9.15 -6.98 24.75
C ARG A 96 -9.14 -8.50 24.81
N GLU A 97 -9.48 -9.17 23.72
CA GLU A 97 -9.55 -10.64 23.67
C GLU A 97 -8.15 -11.22 23.43
N ALA A 98 -7.46 -10.73 22.39
CA ALA A 98 -6.09 -11.16 22.09
C ALA A 98 -5.02 -10.52 22.98
N ARG A 99 -5.38 -9.49 23.75
CA ARG A 99 -4.50 -8.72 24.66
C ARG A 99 -3.28 -8.13 23.95
N ASN A 100 -3.48 -7.56 22.78
CA ASN A 100 -2.43 -6.93 21.98
C ASN A 100 -2.92 -5.67 21.26
N TYR A 101 -1.98 -4.92 20.69
CA TYR A 101 -2.28 -3.76 19.85
C TYR A 101 -2.54 -4.20 18.40
N VAL A 102 -3.55 -3.61 17.78
CA VAL A 102 -3.96 -3.87 16.40
C VAL A 102 -4.16 -2.56 15.63
N ALA A 103 -4.01 -2.62 14.31
CA ALA A 103 -4.40 -1.54 13.42
C ALA A 103 -5.75 -1.92 12.76
N ILE A 104 -6.77 -1.07 12.91
CA ILE A 104 -8.09 -1.32 12.34
C ILE A 104 -8.37 -0.29 11.25
N LYS A 105 -8.47 -0.75 10.00
CA LYS A 105 -8.93 0.06 8.87
C LYS A 105 -10.45 0.07 8.86
N VAL A 106 -11.04 1.23 9.14
CA VAL A 106 -12.48 1.48 9.11
C VAL A 106 -12.81 2.13 7.76
N VAL A 107 -13.43 1.37 6.87
CA VAL A 107 -13.76 1.80 5.50
C VAL A 107 -14.99 2.70 5.52
N ARG A 108 -15.00 3.74 4.69
CA ARG A 108 -16.14 4.65 4.56
C ARG A 108 -17.44 3.88 4.24
N SER A 109 -18.56 4.38 4.75
CA SER A 109 -19.93 3.86 4.59
C SER A 109 -20.50 4.09 3.18
N ILE A 110 -19.65 4.03 2.15
CA ILE A 110 -20.01 4.27 0.75
C ILE A 110 -19.95 2.95 0.01
N HIS A 111 -21.04 2.60 -0.69
CA HIS A 111 -21.23 1.30 -1.34
C HIS A 111 -20.02 0.85 -2.17
N LYS A 112 -19.51 1.68 -3.08
CA LYS A 112 -18.33 1.36 -3.91
C LYS A 112 -17.07 1.02 -3.09
N TYR A 113 -16.84 1.71 -1.96
CA TYR A 113 -15.66 1.47 -1.12
C TYR A 113 -15.81 0.21 -0.28
N ARG A 114 -17.04 -0.11 0.15
CA ARG A 114 -17.33 -1.35 0.88
C ARG A 114 -17.18 -2.58 -0.01
N GLU A 115 -17.67 -2.52 -1.24
CA GLU A 115 -17.47 -3.62 -2.19
C GLU A 115 -15.99 -3.82 -2.52
N ALA A 116 -15.24 -2.73 -2.73
CA ALA A 116 -13.78 -2.80 -2.89
C ALA A 116 -13.08 -3.40 -1.66
N ALA A 117 -13.51 -3.04 -0.44
CA ALA A 117 -12.96 -3.59 0.79
C ALA A 117 -13.20 -5.09 0.96
N LYS A 118 -14.33 -5.62 0.46
CA LYS A 118 -14.57 -7.07 0.46
C LYS A 118 -13.60 -7.81 -0.48
N ILE A 119 -13.26 -7.21 -1.62
CA ILE A 119 -12.22 -7.76 -2.51
C ILE A 119 -10.86 -7.76 -1.79
N GLU A 120 -10.50 -6.66 -1.13
CA GLU A 120 -9.28 -6.56 -0.32
C GLU A 120 -9.23 -7.63 0.78
N VAL A 121 -10.32 -7.82 1.53
CA VAL A 121 -10.44 -8.89 2.54
C VAL A 121 -10.20 -10.26 1.92
N ASN A 122 -10.80 -10.56 0.76
CA ASN A 122 -10.63 -11.85 0.09
C ASN A 122 -9.18 -12.10 -0.32
N VAL A 123 -8.50 -11.08 -0.87
CA VAL A 123 -7.07 -11.16 -1.23
C VAL A 123 -6.24 -11.41 0.02
N LEU A 124 -6.43 -10.62 1.08
CA LEU A 124 -5.68 -10.76 2.34
C LEU A 124 -5.89 -12.13 2.99
N GLN A 125 -7.11 -12.65 2.99
CA GLN A 125 -7.40 -14.00 3.49
C GLN A 125 -6.75 -15.09 2.65
N CYS A 126 -6.68 -14.92 1.33
CA CYS A 126 -5.96 -15.83 0.45
C CYS A 126 -4.46 -15.83 0.75
N LEU A 127 -3.87 -14.64 0.93
CA LEU A 127 -2.47 -14.49 1.31
C LEU A 127 -2.17 -15.16 2.66
N ALA A 128 -2.97 -14.87 3.69
CA ALA A 128 -2.79 -15.45 5.02
C ALA A 128 -2.88 -16.99 5.03
N LYS A 129 -3.69 -17.59 4.16
CA LYS A 129 -3.78 -19.06 4.03
C LYS A 129 -2.56 -19.69 3.37
N ASN A 130 -1.89 -18.94 2.49
CA ASN A 130 -0.76 -19.43 1.69
C ASN A 130 0.60 -18.97 2.23
N ASP A 131 0.61 -18.13 3.28
CA ASP A 131 1.83 -17.61 3.86
C ASP A 131 2.61 -18.70 4.59
N ARG A 132 3.91 -18.78 4.27
CA ARG A 132 4.86 -19.71 4.90
C ARG A 132 5.75 -19.02 5.95
N GLY A 133 5.45 -17.77 6.29
CA GLY A 133 6.13 -16.98 7.33
C GLY A 133 7.09 -15.91 6.79
N ASN A 134 7.34 -15.87 5.48
CA ASN A 134 8.29 -14.95 4.84
C ASN A 134 7.66 -14.11 3.72
N SER A 135 6.33 -13.94 3.72
CA SER A 135 5.66 -13.15 2.67
C SER A 135 5.94 -11.65 2.73
N HIS A 136 6.41 -11.15 3.89
CA HIS A 136 6.50 -9.71 4.20
C HIS A 136 5.20 -8.93 3.92
N CYS A 137 4.08 -9.65 3.77
CA CYS A 137 2.76 -9.08 3.55
C CYS A 137 2.09 -8.88 4.90
N VAL A 138 1.34 -7.79 5.03
CA VAL A 138 0.61 -7.48 6.26
C VAL A 138 -0.38 -8.59 6.61
N GLN A 139 -0.39 -9.02 7.87
CA GLN A 139 -1.29 -10.10 8.31
C GLN A 139 -2.66 -9.57 8.71
N ILE A 140 -3.69 -10.08 8.03
CA ILE A 140 -5.08 -9.91 8.45
C ILE A 140 -5.37 -10.81 9.66
N ARG A 141 -5.81 -10.21 10.76
CA ARG A 141 -6.20 -10.92 11.99
C ARG A 141 -7.68 -11.24 12.01
N ASN A 142 -8.51 -10.31 11.57
CA ASN A 142 -9.96 -10.44 11.52
C ASN A 142 -10.57 -9.38 10.57
N TRP A 143 -11.84 -9.51 10.25
CA TRP A 143 -12.64 -8.45 9.67
C TRP A 143 -14.11 -8.60 10.08
N PHE A 144 -14.84 -7.49 10.09
CA PHE A 144 -16.25 -7.45 10.46
C PHE A 144 -16.95 -6.25 9.79
N ASP A 145 -18.27 -6.33 9.65
CA ASP A 145 -19.10 -5.18 9.26
C ASP A 145 -19.67 -4.56 10.54
N TYR A 146 -19.39 -3.27 10.76
CA TYR A 146 -19.88 -2.55 11.93
C TYR A 146 -20.50 -1.24 11.51
N ARG A 147 -21.80 -1.08 11.81
CA ARG A 147 -22.57 0.13 11.50
C ARG A 147 -22.40 0.57 10.05
N ASN A 148 -22.44 -0.38 9.11
CA ASN A 148 -22.30 -0.12 7.68
C ASN A 148 -20.86 0.19 7.21
N HIS A 149 -19.86 0.01 8.07
CA HIS A 149 -18.44 0.10 7.73
C HIS A 149 -17.81 -1.28 7.68
N ILE A 150 -17.06 -1.57 6.61
CA ILE A 150 -16.16 -2.73 6.62
C ILE A 150 -14.94 -2.38 7.46
N CYS A 151 -14.72 -3.13 8.52
CA CYS A 151 -13.58 -2.99 9.42
C CYS A 151 -12.61 -4.15 9.20
N ILE A 152 -11.37 -3.85 8.83
CA ILE A 152 -10.31 -4.85 8.62
C ILE A 152 -9.27 -4.69 9.73
N VAL A 153 -9.01 -5.77 10.46
CA VAL A 153 -8.10 -5.80 11.61
C VAL A 153 -6.78 -6.41 11.16
N PHE A 154 -5.71 -5.63 11.29
CA PHE A 154 -4.34 -6.02 11.00
C PHE A 154 -3.53 -6.09 12.28
N GLU A 155 -2.39 -6.77 12.22
CA GLU A 155 -1.34 -6.54 13.20
C GLU A 155 -0.89 -5.07 13.20
N LYS A 156 -0.48 -4.57 14.38
CA LYS A 156 0.13 -3.24 14.46
C LYS A 156 1.59 -3.34 14.05
N LEU A 157 1.97 -2.61 13.01
CA LEU A 157 3.36 -2.46 12.54
C LEU A 157 3.93 -1.09 12.94
N GLY A 158 5.21 -0.91 12.63
CA GLY A 158 5.94 0.34 12.80
C GLY A 158 5.57 1.43 11.79
N PRO A 159 6.34 2.54 11.74
CA PRO A 159 6.13 3.61 10.77
C PRO A 159 6.33 3.12 9.33
N SER A 160 5.70 3.81 8.37
CA SER A 160 5.96 3.58 6.94
C SER A 160 7.40 3.99 6.56
N LEU A 161 7.91 3.49 5.43
CA LEU A 161 9.21 3.93 4.88
C LEU A 161 9.26 5.45 4.65
N TYR A 162 8.13 6.05 4.23
CA TYR A 162 8.02 7.50 4.08
C TYR A 162 8.14 8.24 5.41
N ASP A 163 7.45 7.76 6.46
CA ASP A 163 7.57 8.35 7.80
C ASP A 163 8.98 8.19 8.36
N PHE A 164 9.64 7.07 8.05
CA PHE A 164 11.04 6.84 8.42
C PHE A 164 11.97 7.86 7.74
N LEU A 165 11.89 8.03 6.42
CA LEU A 165 12.64 9.04 5.68
C LEU A 165 12.37 10.45 6.22
N LYS A 166 11.11 10.80 6.47
CA LYS A 166 10.74 12.10 7.03
C LYS A 166 11.38 12.34 8.41
N ARG A 167 11.42 11.32 9.27
CA ARG A 167 12.07 11.40 10.60
C ARG A 167 13.58 11.57 10.50
N THR A 168 14.19 10.97 9.49
CA THR A 168 15.62 11.14 9.18
C THR A 168 15.88 12.40 8.33
N LYS A 169 14.92 13.33 8.22
CA LYS A 169 15.01 14.57 7.44
C LYS A 169 15.37 14.32 5.97
N TYR A 170 14.91 13.21 5.42
CA TYR A 170 15.18 12.78 4.05
C TYR A 170 16.68 12.60 3.78
N CYS A 171 17.45 12.21 4.80
CA CYS A 171 18.83 11.81 4.58
C CYS A 171 18.88 10.51 3.77
N ALA A 172 19.74 10.50 2.74
CA ALA A 172 20.10 9.33 1.97
C ALA A 172 20.44 8.13 2.88
N LEU A 173 19.86 6.97 2.61
CA LEU A 173 20.14 5.76 3.37
C LEU A 173 21.40 5.06 2.84
N PRO A 174 22.21 4.46 3.73
CA PRO A 174 23.30 3.58 3.31
C PRO A 174 22.75 2.47 2.42
N VAL A 175 23.43 2.24 1.30
CA VAL A 175 23.00 1.25 0.29
C VAL A 175 22.87 -0.18 0.85
N ASP A 176 23.57 -0.52 1.93
CA ASP A 176 23.44 -1.83 2.58
C ASP A 176 22.07 -1.98 3.27
N LEU A 177 21.54 -0.88 3.82
CA LEU A 177 20.17 -0.82 4.33
C LEU A 177 19.15 -0.81 3.18
N VAL A 178 19.45 -0.12 2.08
CA VAL A 178 18.62 -0.16 0.86
C VAL A 178 18.56 -1.58 0.30
N ARG A 179 19.65 -2.34 0.35
CA ARG A 179 19.71 -3.76 -0.07
C ARG A 179 18.77 -4.62 0.77
N GLU A 180 18.74 -4.42 2.08
CA GLU A 180 17.82 -5.14 2.98
C GLU A 180 16.35 -4.86 2.62
N PHE A 181 15.98 -3.58 2.47
CA PHE A 181 14.62 -3.22 2.07
C PHE A 181 14.27 -3.74 0.67
N ALA A 182 15.20 -3.67 -0.28
CA ALA A 182 15.01 -4.20 -1.62
C ALA A 182 14.71 -5.69 -1.61
N ARG A 183 15.48 -6.49 -0.84
CA ARG A 183 15.24 -7.93 -0.72
C ARG A 183 13.85 -8.22 -0.15
N GLN A 184 13.44 -7.57 0.93
CA GLN A 184 12.12 -7.79 1.54
C GLN A 184 10.97 -7.41 0.60
N LEU A 185 11.08 -6.28 -0.12
CA LEU A 185 10.09 -5.86 -1.12
C LEU A 185 9.97 -6.87 -2.28
N LEU A 186 11.10 -7.36 -2.78
CA LEU A 186 11.14 -8.34 -3.85
C LEU A 186 10.62 -9.71 -3.40
N GLU A 187 10.98 -10.17 -2.20
CA GLU A 187 10.45 -11.39 -1.59
C GLU A 187 8.91 -11.31 -1.44
N SER A 188 8.40 -10.14 -1.04
CA SER A 188 6.97 -9.88 -0.94
C SER A 188 6.24 -10.08 -2.27
N VAL A 189 6.70 -9.41 -3.33
CA VAL A 189 6.11 -9.54 -4.67
C VAL A 189 6.28 -10.97 -5.21
N ALA A 190 7.43 -11.61 -4.98
CA ALA A 190 7.68 -12.97 -5.43
C ALA A 190 6.74 -14.01 -4.75
N CYS A 191 6.35 -13.77 -3.51
CA CYS A 191 5.43 -14.64 -2.76
C CYS A 191 4.00 -14.63 -3.32
N LEU A 192 3.59 -13.57 -4.01
CA LEU A 192 2.24 -13.47 -4.58
C LEU A 192 2.01 -14.46 -5.75
N GLY A 193 3.07 -15.09 -6.26
CA GLY A 193 2.99 -16.02 -7.40
C GLY A 193 2.85 -15.33 -8.76
N TRP A 194 2.74 -14.01 -8.76
CA TRP A 194 2.78 -13.14 -9.93
C TRP A 194 3.75 -11.97 -9.66
N SER A 195 4.44 -11.52 -10.70
CA SER A 195 5.13 -10.22 -10.68
C SER A 195 4.53 -9.36 -11.76
N PHE A 196 3.84 -8.29 -11.40
CA PHE A 196 3.43 -7.31 -12.40
C PHE A 196 4.62 -6.39 -12.68
N PRO A 197 4.98 -6.15 -13.95
CA PRO A 197 6.06 -5.22 -14.25
C PRO A 197 5.86 -3.83 -13.61
N CYS A 198 4.62 -3.36 -13.42
CA CYS A 198 4.33 -2.10 -12.74
C CYS A 198 4.84 -2.05 -11.28
N ASP A 199 4.76 -3.17 -10.57
CA ASP A 199 5.24 -3.27 -9.19
C ASP A 199 6.76 -3.20 -9.17
N MET A 200 7.41 -3.87 -10.12
CA MET A 200 8.87 -3.85 -10.27
C MET A 200 9.41 -2.45 -10.60
N TRP A 201 8.70 -1.68 -11.44
CA TRP A 201 9.01 -0.27 -11.71
C TRP A 201 8.87 0.57 -10.43
N SER A 202 7.77 0.38 -9.70
CA SER A 202 7.51 1.08 -8.44
C SER A 202 8.60 0.79 -7.40
N ILE A 203 9.04 -0.47 -7.27
CA ILE A 203 10.17 -0.85 -6.44
C ILE A 203 11.43 -0.11 -6.89
N GLY A 204 11.73 -0.07 -8.20
CA GLY A 204 12.86 0.71 -8.73
C GLY A 204 12.84 2.16 -8.27
N CYS A 205 11.69 2.84 -8.36
CA CYS A 205 11.52 4.22 -7.88
C CYS A 205 11.72 4.34 -6.36
N ILE A 206 11.14 3.42 -5.57
CA ILE A 206 11.27 3.39 -4.09
C ILE A 206 12.74 3.24 -3.70
N LEU A 207 13.49 2.36 -4.37
CA LEU A 207 14.91 2.15 -4.06
C LEU A 207 15.77 3.37 -4.34
N VAL A 208 15.47 4.11 -5.42
CA VAL A 208 16.13 5.39 -5.68
C VAL A 208 15.76 6.42 -4.62
N GLU A 209 14.49 6.52 -4.24
CA GLU A 209 14.04 7.45 -3.19
C GLU A 209 14.67 7.15 -1.83
N LEU A 210 14.81 5.88 -1.44
CA LEU A 210 15.50 5.49 -0.21
C LEU A 210 16.99 5.85 -0.26
N CYS A 211 17.62 5.74 -1.44
CA CYS A 211 19.04 6.04 -1.62
C CYS A 211 19.33 7.55 -1.67
N LEU A 212 18.42 8.36 -2.21
CA LEU A 212 18.64 9.80 -2.43
C LEU A 212 17.92 10.67 -1.39
N GLY A 213 16.89 10.14 -0.73
CA GLY A 213 16.01 10.90 0.15
C GLY A 213 14.92 11.69 -0.60
N GLU A 214 14.91 11.67 -1.93
CA GLU A 214 13.95 12.40 -2.75
C GLU A 214 13.32 11.51 -3.82
N ALA A 215 12.06 11.77 -4.16
CA ALA A 215 11.37 11.01 -5.19
C ALA A 215 12.06 11.20 -6.56
N LEU A 216 12.26 10.09 -7.29
CA LEU A 216 12.96 10.08 -8.58
C LEU A 216 12.27 10.95 -9.65
N PHE A 217 10.93 10.93 -9.68
CA PHE A 217 10.12 11.67 -10.64
C PHE A 217 9.09 12.55 -9.91
N GLN A 218 9.47 13.78 -9.61
CA GLN A 218 8.63 14.75 -8.88
C GLN A 218 7.77 15.58 -9.84
N THR A 219 6.66 15.00 -10.30
CA THR A 219 5.71 15.70 -11.15
C THR A 219 4.29 15.13 -11.03
N HIS A 220 3.31 15.95 -11.39
CA HIS A 220 1.90 15.59 -11.51
C HIS A 220 1.37 15.73 -12.95
N GLU A 221 2.26 15.91 -13.94
CA GLU A 221 1.90 16.06 -15.35
C GLU A 221 2.58 14.97 -16.18
N ASN A 222 1.80 14.32 -17.05
CA ASN A 222 2.22 13.10 -17.74
C ASN A 222 3.34 13.33 -18.77
N LEU A 223 3.31 14.42 -19.54
CA LEU A 223 4.34 14.71 -20.54
C LEU A 223 5.67 15.06 -19.87
N GLU A 224 5.62 15.89 -18.83
CA GLU A 224 6.77 16.16 -17.96
C GLU A 224 7.31 14.86 -17.36
N HIS A 225 6.44 13.97 -16.86
CA HIS A 225 6.85 12.68 -16.30
C HIS A 225 7.62 11.83 -17.33
N LEU A 226 7.09 11.71 -18.55
CA LEU A 226 7.78 11.01 -19.65
C LEU A 226 9.13 11.68 -19.99
N ALA A 227 9.20 13.01 -19.96
CA ALA A 227 10.43 13.74 -20.22
C ALA A 227 11.47 13.55 -19.11
N MET A 228 11.05 13.49 -17.85
CA MET A 228 11.90 13.13 -16.71
C MET A 228 12.42 11.70 -16.87
N MET A 229 11.56 10.75 -17.26
CA MET A 229 11.99 9.38 -17.55
C MET A 229 13.03 9.33 -18.67
N GLU A 230 12.81 10.03 -19.79
CA GLU A 230 13.80 10.08 -20.90
C GLU A 230 15.14 10.70 -20.46
N ARG A 231 15.08 11.72 -19.60
CA ARG A 231 16.26 12.39 -19.06
C ARG A 231 17.08 11.46 -18.15
N VAL A 232 16.42 10.68 -17.29
CA VAL A 232 17.07 9.79 -16.33
C VAL A 232 17.56 8.50 -16.98
N LEU A 233 16.73 7.87 -17.82
CA LEU A 233 16.93 6.48 -18.27
C LEU A 233 17.40 6.36 -19.73
N GLY A 234 17.27 7.41 -20.53
CA GLY A 234 17.53 7.37 -21.98
C GLY A 234 16.24 7.41 -22.80
N PRO A 235 16.33 7.44 -24.14
CA PRO A 235 15.17 7.62 -25.00
C PRO A 235 14.13 6.50 -24.83
N LEU A 236 12.86 6.86 -24.97
CA LEU A 236 11.77 5.88 -24.99
C LEU A 236 11.91 4.96 -26.22
N PRO A 237 11.72 3.63 -26.06
CA PRO A 237 11.76 2.71 -27.19
C PRO A 237 10.72 3.04 -28.26
N GLU A 238 11.13 3.09 -29.53
CA GLU A 238 10.28 3.54 -30.64
C GLU A 238 9.06 2.64 -30.86
N HIS A 239 9.16 1.33 -30.55
CA HIS A 239 8.02 0.42 -30.65
C HIS A 239 6.96 0.67 -29.57
N MET A 240 7.33 1.31 -28.46
CA MET A 240 6.36 1.73 -27.43
C MET A 240 5.70 3.04 -27.83
N THR A 241 6.45 4.00 -28.36
CA THR A 241 5.89 5.29 -28.82
C THR A 241 4.93 5.10 -30.00
N ARG A 242 5.26 4.18 -30.93
CA ARG A 242 4.37 3.81 -32.05
C ARG A 242 3.10 3.06 -31.64
N ARG A 243 3.14 2.35 -30.51
CA ARG A 243 1.99 1.63 -29.94
C ARG A 243 1.27 2.42 -28.85
N ALA A 244 1.56 3.72 -28.71
CA ALA A 244 0.85 4.57 -27.77
C ALA A 244 -0.65 4.48 -28.03
N ASN A 245 -1.43 4.31 -26.96
CA ASN A 245 -2.89 4.32 -27.09
C ASN A 245 -3.39 5.72 -27.46
N ARG A 246 -4.65 5.82 -27.91
CA ARG A 246 -5.28 7.09 -28.32
C ARG A 246 -5.16 8.21 -27.27
N GLY A 247 -5.15 7.87 -25.98
CA GLY A 247 -5.00 8.85 -24.91
C GLY A 247 -3.58 9.43 -24.77
N ALA A 248 -2.57 8.67 -25.22
CA ALA A 248 -1.15 9.01 -25.10
C ALA A 248 -0.54 9.52 -26.41
N GLU A 249 -1.17 9.32 -27.57
CA GLU A 249 -0.68 9.81 -28.88
C GLU A 249 -0.30 11.30 -28.87
N LYS A 250 -1.06 12.14 -28.13
CA LYS A 250 -0.81 13.58 -27.97
C LYS A 250 0.57 13.93 -27.39
N TYR A 251 1.22 12.99 -26.71
CA TYR A 251 2.54 13.18 -26.11
C TYR A 251 3.69 12.94 -27.09
N PHE A 252 3.40 12.44 -28.30
CA PHE A 252 4.42 12.06 -29.27
C PHE A 252 4.25 12.81 -30.60
N LYS A 253 5.37 13.17 -31.23
CA LYS A 253 5.44 13.68 -32.60
C LYS A 253 6.54 12.94 -33.35
N ARG A 254 6.20 12.36 -34.51
CA ARG A 254 7.13 11.57 -35.34
C ARG A 254 7.85 10.48 -34.53
N SER A 255 7.08 9.69 -33.77
CA SER A 255 7.58 8.61 -32.89
C SER A 255 8.53 9.05 -31.76
N ARG A 256 8.70 10.35 -31.52
CA ARG A 256 9.51 10.90 -30.42
C ARG A 256 8.64 11.69 -29.45
N LEU A 257 9.09 11.82 -28.21
CA LEU A 257 8.39 12.63 -27.21
C LEU A 257 8.28 14.08 -27.68
N ASN A 258 7.11 14.69 -27.55
CA ASN A 258 6.84 16.09 -27.90
C ASN A 258 7.41 17.02 -26.80
N TRP A 259 8.73 17.03 -26.65
CA TRP A 259 9.45 17.77 -25.62
C TRP A 259 10.69 18.46 -26.21
N PRO A 260 10.97 19.73 -25.85
CA PRO A 260 10.29 20.58 -24.86
C PRO A 260 9.08 21.36 -25.40
N GLU A 261 8.74 21.24 -26.68
CA GLU A 261 7.69 22.07 -27.32
C GLU A 261 6.28 21.83 -26.74
N GLY A 262 6.02 20.63 -26.22
CA GLY A 262 4.76 20.31 -25.54
C GLY A 262 4.74 20.67 -24.06
N ALA A 263 5.83 21.18 -23.49
CA ALA A 263 5.90 21.48 -22.06
C ALA A 263 4.86 22.52 -21.64
N VAL A 264 4.26 22.32 -20.46
CA VAL A 264 3.23 23.22 -19.92
C VAL A 264 3.79 24.56 -19.45
N SER A 265 5.09 24.65 -19.14
CA SER A 265 5.73 25.85 -18.63
C SER A 265 7.26 25.82 -18.77
N ARG A 266 7.90 26.99 -18.63
CA ARG A 266 9.38 27.09 -18.59
C ARG A 266 9.95 26.46 -17.31
N GLU A 267 9.19 26.47 -16.23
CA GLU A 267 9.52 25.83 -14.95
C GLU A 267 9.66 24.32 -15.13
N SER A 268 8.71 23.72 -15.86
CA SER A 268 8.73 22.30 -16.20
C SER A 268 9.95 21.92 -17.04
N ILE A 269 10.27 22.73 -18.06
CA ILE A 269 11.50 22.57 -18.85
C ILE A 269 12.76 22.63 -17.96
N ARG A 270 12.81 23.57 -17.02
CA ARG A 270 13.93 23.71 -16.08
C ARG A 270 14.03 22.52 -15.13
N ALA A 271 12.89 22.02 -14.62
CA ALA A 271 12.85 20.86 -13.72
C ALA A 271 13.44 19.61 -14.40
N VAL A 272 12.98 19.28 -15.61
CA VAL A 272 13.53 18.15 -16.39
C VAL A 272 15.01 18.34 -16.71
N LYS A 273 15.44 19.56 -17.09
CA LYS A 273 16.85 19.82 -17.41
C LYS A 273 17.80 19.62 -16.22
N LYS A 274 17.34 19.87 -14.99
CA LYS A 274 18.12 19.70 -13.75
C LYS A 274 18.39 18.25 -13.40
N LEU A 275 17.51 17.33 -13.79
CA LEU A 275 17.72 15.90 -13.54
C LEU A 275 18.96 15.41 -14.28
N ASP A 276 19.70 14.49 -13.68
CA ASP A 276 20.82 13.82 -14.31
C ASP A 276 20.47 12.37 -14.72
N ARG A 277 21.39 11.69 -15.40
CA ARG A 277 21.29 10.26 -15.72
C ARG A 277 21.30 9.44 -14.43
N LEU A 278 20.57 8.31 -14.42
CA LEU A 278 20.46 7.43 -13.26
C LEU A 278 21.82 7.10 -12.64
N LYS A 279 22.79 6.70 -13.45
CA LYS A 279 24.15 6.40 -13.00
C LYS A 279 24.79 7.55 -12.23
N ASN A 280 24.62 8.79 -12.67
CA ASN A 280 25.23 9.97 -12.04
C ASN A 280 24.51 10.33 -10.74
N LEU A 281 23.17 10.22 -10.71
CA LEU A 281 22.37 10.43 -9.50
C LEU A 281 22.83 9.51 -8.36
N ILE A 282 23.07 8.23 -8.68
CA ILE A 282 23.50 7.23 -7.70
C ILE A 282 24.99 7.36 -7.36
N SER A 283 25.86 7.63 -8.34
CA SER A 283 27.32 7.74 -8.10
C SER A 283 27.71 8.88 -7.16
N GLY A 284 26.85 9.90 -6.99
CA GLY A 284 27.05 10.95 -5.99
C GLY A 284 26.82 10.50 -4.54
N HIS A 285 26.16 9.36 -4.34
CA HIS A 285 25.68 8.89 -3.03
C HIS A 285 26.19 7.49 -2.66
N VAL A 286 26.67 6.73 -3.66
CA VAL A 286 27.14 5.35 -3.49
C VAL A 286 28.56 5.25 -4.05
N GLU A 287 29.46 4.67 -3.26
CA GLU A 287 30.84 4.44 -3.71
C GLU A 287 30.90 3.62 -5.01
N PHE A 288 31.90 3.94 -5.85
CA PHE A 288 32.12 3.34 -7.17
C PHE A 288 32.19 1.80 -7.17
N SER A 289 32.44 1.19 -6.01
CA SER A 289 32.48 -0.27 -5.81
C SER A 289 31.14 -0.98 -6.00
N LYS A 290 30.00 -0.28 -5.94
CA LYS A 290 28.65 -0.90 -5.99
C LYS A 290 27.94 -0.69 -7.34
N SER A 291 28.65 -0.98 -8.43
CA SER A 291 28.12 -0.96 -9.81
C SER A 291 26.86 -1.84 -9.99
N SER A 292 26.75 -2.90 -9.19
CA SER A 292 25.62 -3.83 -9.19
C SER A 292 24.29 -3.19 -8.77
N PHE A 293 24.30 -2.15 -7.93
CA PHE A 293 23.06 -1.47 -7.54
C PHE A 293 22.47 -0.66 -8.69
N VAL A 294 23.31 0.10 -9.40
CA VAL A 294 22.91 0.86 -10.59
C VAL A 294 22.40 -0.09 -11.68
N ASP A 295 23.06 -1.24 -11.85
CA ASP A 295 22.62 -2.27 -12.79
C ASP A 295 21.24 -2.84 -12.43
N LEU A 296 21.00 -3.18 -11.15
CA LEU A 296 19.69 -3.60 -10.68
C LEU A 296 18.61 -2.56 -10.97
N LEU A 297 18.88 -1.28 -10.67
CA LEU A 297 17.94 -0.19 -10.92
C LEU A 297 17.61 -0.03 -12.41
N HIS A 298 18.60 -0.13 -13.30
CA HIS A 298 18.35 -0.11 -14.74
C HIS A 298 17.47 -1.28 -15.19
N ALA A 299 17.67 -2.46 -14.59
CA ALA A 299 16.90 -3.65 -14.93
C ALA A 299 15.45 -3.60 -14.39
N LEU A 300 15.22 -2.95 -13.25
CA LEU A 300 13.88 -2.66 -12.68
C LEU A 300 13.16 -1.52 -13.41
N LEU A 301 13.91 -0.52 -13.89
CA LEU A 301 13.39 0.67 -14.58
C LEU A 301 13.48 0.57 -16.11
N LYS A 302 13.52 -0.64 -16.67
CA LYS A 302 13.36 -0.82 -18.11
C LYS A 302 11.98 -0.34 -18.55
N PHE A 303 11.93 0.44 -19.63
CA PHE A 303 10.67 0.96 -20.19
C PHE A 303 9.73 -0.17 -20.62
N ASP A 304 10.24 -1.12 -21.40
CA ASP A 304 9.42 -2.25 -21.86
C ASP A 304 9.12 -3.20 -20.68
N PRO A 305 7.83 -3.38 -20.32
CA PRO A 305 7.44 -4.30 -19.26
C PRO A 305 7.90 -5.74 -19.46
N SER A 306 8.04 -6.19 -20.71
CA SER A 306 8.43 -7.56 -21.05
C SER A 306 9.93 -7.82 -20.88
N GLU A 307 10.75 -6.77 -20.88
CA GLU A 307 12.19 -6.87 -20.65
C GLU A 307 12.58 -6.62 -19.20
N ARG A 308 11.65 -6.10 -18.39
CA ARG A 308 11.87 -5.74 -16.99
C ARG A 308 12.04 -7.00 -16.13
N LEU A 309 12.95 -6.95 -15.15
CA LEU A 309 13.14 -8.08 -14.23
C LEU A 309 11.85 -8.41 -13.49
N SER A 310 11.53 -9.69 -13.40
CA SER A 310 10.59 -10.21 -12.40
C SER A 310 11.20 -10.18 -11.00
N ALA A 311 10.36 -10.30 -9.97
CA ALA A 311 10.81 -10.32 -8.58
C ALA A 311 11.83 -11.43 -8.29
N ARG A 312 11.61 -12.63 -8.84
CA ARG A 312 12.52 -13.78 -8.68
C ARG A 312 13.87 -13.53 -9.34
N GLN A 313 13.87 -13.01 -10.58
CA GLN A 313 15.12 -12.69 -11.28
C GLN A 313 15.89 -11.56 -10.58
N ALA A 314 15.18 -10.58 -10.02
CA ALA A 314 15.79 -9.50 -9.25
C ALA A 314 16.44 -10.03 -7.95
N LEU A 315 15.83 -10.99 -7.25
CA LEU A 315 16.44 -11.61 -6.06
C LEU A 315 17.76 -12.35 -6.37
N ASP A 316 17.90 -12.91 -7.58
CA ASP A 316 19.12 -13.58 -8.02
C ASP A 316 20.22 -12.62 -8.52
N HIS A 317 19.95 -11.31 -8.51
CA HIS A 317 20.86 -10.29 -9.01
C HIS A 317 22.17 -10.19 -8.21
N PRO A 318 23.33 -9.90 -8.84
CA PRO A 318 24.62 -9.76 -8.14
C PRO A 318 24.60 -8.81 -6.94
N PHE A 319 23.77 -7.78 -6.99
CA PHE A 319 23.56 -6.83 -5.89
C PHE A 319 23.24 -7.50 -4.55
N PHE A 320 22.52 -8.63 -4.55
CA PHE A 320 22.16 -9.37 -3.35
C PHE A 320 23.19 -10.45 -2.94
N LYS A 321 24.21 -10.67 -3.77
CA LYS A 321 25.28 -11.67 -3.54
C LYS A 321 26.56 -11.05 -2.96
N GLU A 322 26.66 -9.72 -2.98
CA GLU A 322 27.77 -9.00 -2.37
C GLU A 322 27.75 -9.16 -0.84
N PRO A 323 28.90 -9.45 -0.21
CA PRO A 323 28.99 -9.45 1.25
C PRO A 323 28.71 -8.04 1.79
N THR A 324 27.88 -7.97 2.82
CA THR A 324 27.54 -6.74 3.57
C THR A 324 28.71 -6.23 4.39
#